data_AF-A0A951E6M9-F1
#
_entry.id   AF-A0A951E6M9-F1
#
_cell.length_a   1.000
_cell.length_b   1.000
_cell.length_c   1.000
_cell.angle_alpha   90.00
_cell.angle_beta   90.00
_cell.angle_gamma   90.00
#
_symmetry.space_group_name_H-M   'P 1'
#
loop_
_entity.id
_entity.type
_entity.pdbx_description
1 polymer ?
#
loop_
_entity_poly.entity_id
_entity_poly.type
_entity_poly.pdbx_seq_one_letter_code
_entity_poly.pdbx_strand_id
1 'polypeptide(L)'
;MILSGVCCARAQDRADADSGSSGQMIVTQRAIRHIEERHWPNSPAQGAGKFSPGITEESLRQLVLEACANGRVRQNTHGRPGRIYEYDFGRPIGIGVDGSPASRLRVVVNRSNQLLTAFPF
;
A
#
# COMPACT_ATOMS: atom_id res chain seq x y z
N MET A 1 61.04 1.49 -1.21
CA MET A 1 59.78 1.02 -0.60
C MET A 1 58.76 2.15 -0.79
N ILE A 2 57.80 1.97 -1.72
CA ILE A 2 56.50 2.66 -1.93
C ILE A 2 56.54 4.23 -2.02
N LEU A 3 56.56 4.85 -3.21
CA LEU A 3 55.49 5.22 -4.17
C LEU A 3 54.55 6.39 -3.77
N SER A 4 54.50 7.35 -4.70
CA SER A 4 53.78 8.63 -4.85
C SER A 4 52.24 8.63 -4.81
N GLY A 5 51.66 9.84 -4.66
CA GLY A 5 50.33 10.26 -5.16
C GLY A 5 49.61 11.19 -4.17
N VAL A 6 49.59 12.53 -4.28
CA VAL A 6 48.90 13.45 -5.24
C VAL A 6 47.37 13.54 -5.07
N CYS A 7 46.94 14.73 -4.63
CA CYS A 7 45.77 15.55 -4.95
C CYS A 7 44.29 15.16 -4.68
N CYS A 8 43.60 16.16 -4.09
CA CYS A 8 42.29 16.74 -4.42
C CYS A 8 40.97 15.93 -4.36
N ALA A 9 40.01 16.59 -3.69
CA ALA A 9 38.62 16.85 -4.11
C ALA A 9 37.50 16.25 -3.25
N ARG A 10 36.83 17.17 -2.54
CA ARG A 10 35.39 17.38 -2.37
C ARG A 10 34.39 16.30 -2.83
N ALA A 11 33.29 16.25 -2.07
CA ALA A 11 31.94 15.78 -2.39
C ALA A 11 31.60 14.36 -1.91
N GLN A 12 30.68 14.31 -0.94
CA GLN A 12 29.68 13.25 -0.87
C GLN A 12 28.31 13.93 -0.79
N ASP A 13 27.97 14.53 -1.92
CA ASP A 13 26.61 14.88 -2.33
C ASP A 13 25.92 13.55 -2.71
N ARG A 14 24.68 13.38 -2.25
CA ARG A 14 23.63 12.50 -2.80
C ARG A 14 23.99 11.03 -3.09
N ALA A 15 23.57 10.16 -2.17
CA ALA A 15 23.12 8.83 -2.55
C ALA A 15 21.62 8.90 -2.85
N ASP A 16 21.30 9.29 -4.08
CA ASP A 16 20.04 8.98 -4.75
C ASP A 16 19.87 7.45 -4.77
N ALA A 17 19.12 6.92 -3.80
CA ALA A 17 18.60 5.57 -3.86
C ALA A 17 17.40 5.56 -4.81
N ASP A 18 17.74 5.35 -6.08
CA ASP A 18 16.94 4.73 -7.14
C ASP A 18 15.90 3.74 -6.57
N SER A 19 14.71 4.24 -6.22
CA SER A 19 13.53 3.41 -5.96
C SER A 19 12.76 3.33 -7.27
N GLY A 20 13.01 2.21 -7.97
CA GLY A 20 12.49 1.84 -9.27
C GLY A 20 11.17 2.49 -9.68
N SER A 21 11.23 3.23 -10.78
CA SER A 21 10.05 3.59 -11.58
C SER A 21 9.50 2.33 -12.27
N SER A 22 8.78 1.50 -11.51
CA SER A 22 7.94 0.44 -12.03
C SER A 22 6.48 0.80 -11.77
N GLY A 23 5.80 1.35 -12.78
CA GLY A 23 4.33 1.49 -12.83
C GLY A 23 3.68 1.97 -11.52
N GLN A 24 4.00 3.20 -11.10
CA GLN A 24 3.50 3.79 -9.85
C GLN A 24 2.00 3.57 -9.66
N MET A 25 1.64 3.12 -8.47
CA MET A 25 0.26 2.90 -8.08
C MET A 25 -0.46 4.25 -7.95
N ILE A 26 -1.57 4.43 -8.66
CA ILE A 26 -2.30 5.70 -8.71
C ILE A 26 -3.39 5.70 -7.63
N VAL A 27 -3.15 6.43 -6.55
CA VAL A 27 -4.14 6.63 -5.48
C VAL A 27 -4.92 7.92 -5.75
N THR A 28 -6.20 7.79 -6.13
CA THR A 28 -7.06 8.95 -6.43
C THR A 28 -7.94 9.31 -5.23
N GLN A 29 -8.36 10.57 -5.13
CA GLN A 29 -9.28 11.01 -4.07
C GLN A 29 -10.60 10.23 -4.10
N ARG A 30 -11.08 9.85 -5.28
CA ARG A 30 -12.26 8.99 -5.42
C ARG A 30 -12.09 7.63 -4.72
N ALA A 31 -10.92 7.02 -4.85
CA ALA A 31 -10.62 5.75 -4.21
C ALA A 31 -10.53 5.90 -2.69
N ILE A 32 -9.87 6.97 -2.20
CA ILE A 32 -9.81 7.29 -0.78
C ILE A 32 -11.21 7.49 -0.20
N ARG A 33 -12.06 8.32 -0.83
CA ARG A 33 -13.46 8.53 -0.42
C ARG A 33 -14.25 7.22 -0.38
N HIS A 34 -14.07 6.35 -1.36
CA HIS A 34 -14.72 5.02 -1.34
C HIS A 34 -14.28 4.19 -0.12
N ILE A 35 -12.99 4.20 0.19
CA ILE A 35 -12.42 3.48 1.33
C ILE A 35 -12.94 4.07 2.65
N GLU A 36 -13.00 5.40 2.77
CA GLU A 36 -13.59 6.06 3.93
C GLU A 36 -15.07 5.69 4.10
N GLU A 37 -15.87 5.80 3.03
CA GLU A 37 -17.30 5.49 3.06
C GLU A 37 -17.59 4.03 3.46
N ARG A 38 -16.71 3.09 3.12
CA ARG A 38 -16.98 1.64 3.24
C ARG A 38 -16.18 0.93 4.33
N HIS A 39 -14.96 1.38 4.59
CA HIS A 39 -13.95 0.65 5.36
C HIS A 39 -13.33 1.47 6.49
N TRP A 40 -13.69 2.75 6.65
CA TRP A 40 -13.25 3.52 7.82
C TRP A 40 -13.76 2.92 9.13
N PRO A 41 -13.08 3.14 10.28
CA PRO A 41 -13.46 2.53 11.55
C PRO A 41 -14.91 2.78 11.96
N ASN A 42 -15.46 3.96 11.62
CA ASN A 42 -16.83 4.37 11.95
C ASN A 42 -17.79 4.28 10.75
N SER A 43 -17.37 3.69 9.61
CA SER A 43 -18.24 3.55 8.44
C SER A 43 -19.41 2.61 8.74
N PRO A 44 -20.66 3.00 8.42
CA PRO A 44 -21.85 2.18 8.66
C PRO A 44 -22.01 1.02 7.67
N ALA A 45 -21.12 0.88 6.68
CA ALA A 45 -21.24 -0.15 5.66
C ALA A 45 -21.15 -1.55 6.26
N GLN A 46 -22.19 -2.37 6.04
CA GLN A 46 -22.24 -3.75 6.52
C GLN A 46 -21.44 -4.69 5.61
N GLY A 47 -21.01 -5.83 6.16
CA GLY A 47 -20.33 -6.88 5.38
C GLY A 47 -18.96 -6.47 4.84
N ALA A 48 -18.24 -5.61 5.56
CA ALA A 48 -16.96 -5.03 5.13
C ALA A 48 -15.98 -4.99 6.30
N GLY A 49 -14.72 -5.38 6.05
CA GLY A 49 -13.65 -5.15 7.00
C GLY A 49 -13.40 -3.65 7.21
N LYS A 50 -12.98 -3.30 8.42
CA LYS A 50 -12.81 -1.90 8.86
C LYS A 50 -11.38 -1.68 9.34
N PHE A 51 -10.80 -0.54 9.01
CA PHE A 51 -9.51 -0.14 9.56
C PHE A 51 -9.60 0.12 11.06
N SER A 52 -8.45 0.08 11.75
CA SER A 52 -8.35 0.42 13.17
C SER A 52 -8.62 1.91 13.42
N PRO A 53 -9.20 2.27 14.58
CA PRO A 53 -9.32 3.67 15.00
C PRO A 53 -7.98 4.41 14.93
N GLY A 54 -8.01 5.67 14.50
CA GLY A 54 -6.80 6.51 14.35
C GLY A 54 -6.10 6.40 12.99
N ILE A 55 -6.58 5.55 12.08
CA ILE A 55 -6.17 5.58 10.67
C ILE A 55 -6.39 7.00 10.09
N THR A 56 -5.42 7.47 9.31
CA THR A 56 -5.44 8.71 8.52
C THR A 56 -5.29 8.40 7.04
N GLU A 57 -5.66 9.32 6.14
CA GLU A 57 -5.44 9.08 4.70
C GLU A 57 -3.96 8.80 4.37
N GLU A 58 -3.03 9.46 5.06
CA GLU A 58 -1.59 9.25 4.89
C GLU A 58 -1.19 7.83 5.28
N SER A 59 -1.60 7.38 6.47
CA SER A 59 -1.31 6.01 6.92
C SER A 59 -1.97 4.96 6.01
N LEU A 60 -3.17 5.24 5.48
CA LEU A 60 -3.81 4.38 4.47
C LEU A 60 -2.96 4.29 3.20
N ARG A 61 -2.45 5.42 2.69
CA ARG A 61 -1.54 5.42 1.52
C ARG A 61 -0.30 4.59 1.79
N GLN A 62 0.32 4.72 2.96
CA GLN A 62 1.49 3.93 3.35
C GLN A 62 1.20 2.42 3.38
N LEU A 63 0.10 2.01 4.03
CA LEU A 63 -0.32 0.60 4.07
C LEU A 63 -0.56 0.05 2.66
N VAL A 64 -1.23 0.83 1.81
CA VAL A 64 -1.52 0.43 0.44
C VAL A 64 -0.23 0.29 -0.39
N LEU A 65 0.71 1.23 -0.28
CA LEU A 65 1.98 1.17 -0.98
C LEU A 65 2.82 -0.02 -0.50
N GLU A 66 2.90 -0.27 0.81
CA GLU A 66 3.60 -1.42 1.39
C GLU A 66 2.99 -2.74 0.92
N ALA A 67 1.66 -2.85 0.91
CA ALA A 67 0.98 -4.04 0.41
C ALA A 67 1.18 -4.25 -1.10
N CYS A 68 1.27 -3.18 -1.90
CA CYS A 68 1.59 -3.31 -3.32
C CYS A 68 3.04 -3.74 -3.57
N ALA A 69 3.97 -3.27 -2.73
CA ALA A 69 5.39 -3.59 -2.86
C ALA A 69 5.72 -5.02 -2.42
N ASN A 70 5.12 -5.49 -1.32
CA ASN A 70 5.49 -6.75 -0.66
C ASN A 70 4.42 -7.83 -0.76
N GLY A 71 3.21 -7.48 -1.20
CA GLY A 71 2.07 -8.38 -1.20
C GLY A 71 2.10 -9.43 -2.31
N ARG A 72 1.41 -10.53 -2.05
CA ARG A 72 1.17 -11.57 -3.05
C ARG A 72 0.18 -11.06 -4.09
N VAL A 73 0.57 -11.08 -5.36
CA VAL A 73 -0.26 -10.61 -6.48
C VAL A 73 -1.08 -11.76 -7.05
N ARG A 74 -2.37 -11.50 -7.30
CA ARG A 74 -3.24 -12.41 -8.06
C ARG A 74 -4.16 -11.63 -9.01
N GLN A 75 -4.68 -12.33 -10.02
CA GLN A 75 -5.68 -11.74 -10.91
C GLN A 75 -6.94 -11.40 -10.11
N ASN A 76 -7.62 -10.33 -10.55
CA ASN A 76 -8.91 -9.98 -10.00
C ASN A 76 -9.95 -11.07 -10.35
N THR A 77 -10.97 -11.20 -9.50
CA THR A 77 -11.93 -12.31 -9.55
C THR A 77 -13.01 -12.09 -10.61
N HIS A 78 -13.71 -13.15 -11.00
CA HIS A 78 -14.87 -13.10 -11.92
C HIS A 78 -14.54 -12.50 -13.30
N GLY A 79 -13.33 -12.72 -13.81
CA GLY A 79 -12.89 -12.17 -15.10
C GLY A 79 -12.77 -10.64 -15.11
N ARG A 80 -12.89 -10.00 -13.94
CA ARG A 80 -12.75 -8.54 -13.84
C ARG A 80 -11.29 -8.18 -14.13
N PRO A 81 -11.06 -7.13 -14.93
CA PRO A 81 -9.71 -6.67 -15.15
C PRO A 81 -9.08 -6.10 -13.88
N GLY A 82 -7.75 -6.17 -13.82
CA GLY A 82 -6.97 -5.62 -12.71
C GLY A 82 -6.26 -6.68 -11.88
N ARG A 83 -5.72 -6.25 -10.75
CA ARG A 83 -4.91 -7.10 -9.86
C ARG A 83 -5.36 -6.91 -8.42
N ILE A 84 -5.16 -7.96 -7.64
CA ILE A 84 -5.35 -7.94 -6.20
C ILE A 84 -3.99 -8.18 -5.56
N TYR A 85 -3.60 -7.30 -4.66
CA TYR A 85 -2.45 -7.47 -3.78
C TYR A 85 -2.96 -7.84 -2.39
N GLU A 86 -2.37 -8.86 -1.78
CA GLU A 86 -2.66 -9.26 -0.41
C GLU A 86 -1.37 -9.32 0.39
N TYR A 87 -1.34 -8.62 1.51
CA TYR A 87 -0.16 -8.55 2.37
C TYR A 87 -0.58 -8.66 3.84
N ASP A 88 0.23 -9.37 4.63
CA ASP A 88 0.05 -9.52 6.07
C ASP A 88 1.06 -8.63 6.80
N PHE A 89 0.56 -7.71 7.62
CA PHE A 89 1.40 -6.76 8.37
C PHE A 89 1.94 -7.36 9.68
N GLY A 90 1.53 -8.59 10.04
CA GLY A 90 1.92 -9.24 11.28
C GLY A 90 1.41 -8.57 12.56
N ARG A 91 0.61 -7.50 12.42
CA ARG A 91 -0.04 -6.75 13.50
C ARG A 91 -1.46 -6.39 13.10
N PRO A 92 -2.40 -6.23 14.06
CA PRO A 92 -3.74 -5.77 13.74
C PRO A 92 -3.73 -4.40 13.07
N ILE A 93 -4.35 -4.31 11.89
CA ILE A 93 -4.57 -3.07 11.13
C ILE A 93 -6.06 -2.69 11.08
N GLY A 94 -6.92 -3.55 11.62
CA GLY A 94 -8.35 -3.37 11.67
C GLY A 94 -9.08 -4.63 12.10
N ILE A 95 -10.31 -4.77 11.62
CA ILE A 95 -11.16 -5.93 11.80
C ILE A 95 -11.64 -6.49 10.45
N GLY A 96 -11.80 -7.80 10.40
CA GLY A 96 -12.40 -8.51 9.27
C GLY A 96 -13.92 -8.34 9.23
N VAL A 97 -14.54 -8.94 8.20
CA VAL A 97 -16.00 -8.93 8.01
C VAL A 97 -16.74 -9.65 9.16
N ASP A 98 -16.08 -10.61 9.79
CA ASP A 98 -16.57 -11.37 10.94
C ASP A 98 -16.34 -10.66 12.29
N GLY A 99 -15.73 -9.48 12.29
CA GLY A 99 -15.38 -8.71 13.50
C GLY A 99 -14.10 -9.18 14.19
N SER A 100 -13.41 -10.20 13.69
CA SER A 100 -12.12 -10.63 14.23
C SER A 100 -11.01 -9.63 13.90
N PRO A 101 -9.96 -9.50 14.72
CA PRO A 101 -8.80 -8.67 14.38
C PRO A 101 -8.16 -9.12 13.07
N ALA A 102 -7.99 -8.18 12.13
CA ALA A 102 -7.38 -8.43 10.83
C ALA A 102 -5.98 -7.82 10.78
N SER A 103 -4.99 -8.63 10.42
CA SER A 103 -3.62 -8.19 10.13
C SER A 103 -3.31 -8.07 8.64
N ARG A 104 -4.22 -8.58 7.79
CA ARG A 104 -4.02 -8.65 6.34
C ARG A 104 -4.79 -7.54 5.63
N LEU A 105 -4.15 -6.95 4.63
CA LEU A 105 -4.77 -5.96 3.75
C LEU A 105 -4.95 -6.54 2.36
N ARG A 106 -6.15 -6.35 1.80
CA ARG A 106 -6.43 -6.60 0.39
C ARG A 106 -6.51 -5.27 -0.35
N VAL A 107 -5.70 -5.10 -1.39
CA VAL A 107 -5.71 -3.94 -2.27
C VAL A 107 -6.14 -4.38 -3.66
N VAL A 108 -7.16 -3.71 -4.22
CA VAL A 108 -7.66 -3.98 -5.56
C VAL A 108 -7.33 -2.81 -6.46
N VAL A 109 -6.66 -3.07 -7.58
CA VAL A 109 -6.32 -2.06 -8.58
C VAL A 109 -6.87 -2.43 -9.96
N ASN A 110 -7.12 -1.44 -10.81
CA ASN A 110 -7.54 -1.65 -12.19
C ASN A 110 -6.35 -1.93 -13.14
N ARG A 111 -6.63 -2.05 -14.45
CA ARG A 111 -5.61 -2.27 -15.50
C ARG A 111 -4.60 -1.12 -15.61
N SER A 112 -4.97 0.08 -15.19
CA SER A 112 -4.13 1.28 -15.22
C SER A 112 -3.39 1.52 -13.90
N ASN A 113 -3.27 0.49 -13.04
CA ASN A 113 -2.68 0.59 -11.70
C ASN A 113 -3.35 1.61 -10.77
N GLN A 114 -4.60 1.98 -11.03
CA GLN A 114 -5.36 2.86 -10.15
C GLN A 114 -6.03 2.06 -9.02
N LEU A 115 -5.93 2.57 -7.79
CA LEU A 115 -6.65 2.04 -6.63
C LEU A 115 -8.15 2.05 -6.88
N LEU A 116 -8.80 0.92 -6.67
CA LEU A 116 -10.25 0.79 -6.65
C LEU A 116 -10.77 0.73 -5.21
N THR A 117 -10.14 -0.10 -4.37
CA THR A 117 -10.48 -0.24 -2.94
C THR A 117 -9.34 -0.91 -2.18
N ALA A 118 -9.28 -0.69 -0.86
CA ALA A 118 -8.41 -1.40 0.06
C ALA A 118 -9.16 -1.65 1.38
N PHE A 119 -9.02 -2.84 1.96
CA PHE A 119 -9.70 -3.19 3.22
C PHE A 119 -8.99 -4.30 4.00
N PRO A 120 -9.05 -4.27 5.35
CA PRO A 120 -8.60 -5.38 6.19
C PRO A 120 -9.47 -6.64 6.00
N PHE A 121 -8.88 -7.83 6.04
CA PHE A 121 -9.59 -9.11 5.88
C PHE A 121 -8.93 -10.28 6.61
#